data_AF-A0A1N7IJP5-F1
#
_entry.id   AF-A0A1N7IJP5-F1
#
_cell.length_a   1.000
_cell.length_b   1.000
_cell.length_c   1.000
_cell.angle_alpha   90.00
_cell.angle_beta   90.00
_cell.angle_gamma   90.00
#
_symmetry.space_group_name_H-M   'P 1'
#
loop_
_entity.id
_entity.type
_entity.pdbx_description
1 polymer ?
#
loop_
_entity_poly.entity_id
_entity_poly.type
_entity_poly.pdbx_seq_one_letter_code
_entity_poly.pdbx_strand_id
1 'polypeptide(L)'
;MATPFSMAWVLITEGNEKRLDPDDNLFEVVFDGYQLFPMNEHLEVRRHRKSDQIGTADIEQLSLKDGKTICHYRLVSLYSVN
;
A
#
# COMPACT_ATOMS: atom_id res chain seq x y z
N MET A 1 -6.17 25.12 -9.69
CA MET A 1 -4.79 24.64 -9.51
C MET A 1 -4.75 23.18 -9.93
N ALA A 2 -3.69 22.73 -10.61
CA ALA A 2 -3.55 21.30 -10.94
C ALA A 2 -3.21 20.51 -9.68
N THR A 3 -3.90 19.41 -9.44
CA THR A 3 -3.60 18.52 -8.30
C THR A 3 -2.46 17.59 -8.69
N PRO A 4 -1.35 17.54 -7.93
CA PRO A 4 -0.22 16.69 -8.26
C PRO A 4 -0.55 15.22 -7.96
N PHE A 5 -0.10 14.34 -8.85
CA PHE A 5 -0.07 12.90 -8.62
C PHE A 5 1.37 12.49 -8.30
N SER A 6 1.53 11.54 -7.38
CA SER A 6 2.81 10.87 -7.11
C SER A 6 2.73 9.41 -7.56
N MET A 7 3.86 8.85 -7.99
CA MET A 7 3.98 7.44 -8.35
C MET A 7 5.01 6.79 -7.43
N ALA A 8 4.70 5.63 -6.86
CA ALA A 8 5.60 4.90 -5.99
C ALA A 8 5.64 3.41 -6.33
N TRP A 9 6.81 2.81 -6.08
CA TRP A 9 7.08 1.38 -6.23
C TRP A 9 7.23 0.65 -4.88
N VAL A 10 7.03 1.36 -3.78
CA VAL A 10 7.11 0.81 -2.43
C VAL A 10 5.89 1.30 -1.65
N LEU A 11 5.18 0.36 -1.04
CA LEU A 11 4.04 0.62 -0.18
C LEU A 11 4.53 0.87 1.25
N ILE A 12 4.52 2.12 1.69
CA ILE A 12 4.94 2.51 3.05
C ILE A 12 3.67 2.67 3.89
N THR A 13 3.39 1.74 4.79
CA THR A 13 2.10 1.74 5.50
C THR A 13 2.06 2.64 6.74
N GLU A 14 3.22 2.98 7.30
CA GLU A 14 3.38 3.67 8.59
C GLU A 14 2.61 3.00 9.75
N GLY A 15 2.26 1.71 9.61
CA GLY A 15 1.44 0.96 10.57
C GLY A 15 -0.05 1.36 10.57
N ASN A 16 -0.51 2.10 9.56
CA ASN A 16 -1.90 2.58 9.43
C ASN A 16 -2.78 1.64 8.60
N GLU A 17 -2.25 0.50 8.16
CA GLU A 17 -3.01 -0.49 7.43
C GLU A 17 -4.10 -1.15 8.30
N LYS A 18 -5.21 -1.50 7.66
CA LYS A 18 -6.33 -2.21 8.28
C LYS A 18 -6.61 -3.46 7.47
N ARG A 19 -6.64 -4.61 8.14
CA ARG A 19 -7.09 -5.85 7.50
C ARG A 19 -8.59 -5.74 7.25
N LEU A 20 -9.02 -5.94 6.00
CA LEU A 20 -10.43 -5.83 5.59
C LEU A 20 -11.21 -7.12 5.84
N ASP A 21 -10.56 -8.26 5.69
CA ASP A 21 -11.14 -9.58 5.91
C ASP A 21 -10.23 -10.39 6.85
N PRO A 22 -10.72 -10.90 7.99
CA PRO A 22 -9.92 -11.71 8.92
C PRO A 22 -9.38 -13.00 8.31
N ASP A 23 -10.12 -13.59 7.36
CA ASP A 23 -9.79 -14.87 6.73
C ASP A 23 -8.99 -14.70 5.44
N ASP A 24 -8.75 -13.46 5.00
CA ASP A 24 -7.94 -13.11 3.84
C ASP A 24 -6.73 -12.23 4.25
N ASN A 25 -5.74 -12.15 3.36
CA ASN A 25 -4.61 -11.24 3.47
C ASN A 25 -4.85 -9.92 2.73
N LEU A 26 -6.11 -9.46 2.70
CA LEU A 26 -6.51 -8.20 2.08
C LEU A 26 -6.47 -7.07 3.11
N PHE A 27 -5.76 -6.00 2.76
CA PHE A 27 -5.55 -4.84 3.62
C PHE A 27 -5.91 -3.55 2.89
N GLU A 28 -6.30 -2.55 3.67
CA GLU A 28 -6.49 -1.17 3.25
C GLU A 28 -5.46 -0.27 3.91
N VAL A 29 -4.87 0.63 3.13
CA VAL A 29 -4.10 1.76 3.66
C VAL A 29 -4.53 3.05 2.94
N VAL A 30 -4.61 4.14 3.70
CA VAL A 30 -5.04 5.44 3.20
C VAL A 30 -3.87 6.40 3.20
N PHE A 31 -3.61 7.00 2.04
CA PHE A 31 -2.59 8.02 1.84
C PHE A 31 -3.23 9.39 1.66
N ASP A 32 -2.55 10.42 2.18
CA ASP A 32 -2.88 11.80 1.84
C ASP A 32 -2.28 12.17 0.48
N GLY A 33 -3.06 12.85 -0.35
CA GLY A 33 -2.74 13.14 -1.73
C GLY A 33 -3.11 12.00 -2.69
N TYR A 34 -2.90 12.25 -3.98
CA TYR A 34 -3.15 11.27 -5.03
C TYR A 34 -1.88 10.52 -5.38
N GLN A 35 -1.76 9.33 -4.80
CA GLN A 35 -0.66 8.41 -5.04
C GLN A 35 -1.12 7.27 -5.96
N LEU A 36 -0.26 6.94 -6.91
CA LEU A 36 -0.40 5.85 -7.85
C LEU A 36 0.64 4.77 -7.55
N PHE A 37 0.24 3.53 -7.81
CA PHE A 37 1.08 2.35 -7.70
C PHE A 37 0.89 1.50 -8.96
N PRO A 38 1.91 0.75 -9.39
CA PRO A 38 1.77 -0.27 -10.42
C PRO A 38 0.67 -1.28 -10.05
N MET A 39 -0.22 -1.58 -10.98
CA MET A 39 -1.20 -2.66 -10.84
C MET A 39 -0.63 -3.94 -11.47
N ASN A 40 -0.94 -5.10 -10.90
CA ASN A 40 -0.47 -6.42 -11.36
C ASN A 40 1.06 -6.64 -11.24
N GLU A 41 1.72 -5.91 -10.35
CA GLU A 41 3.13 -6.08 -10.03
C GLU A 41 3.29 -6.32 -8.53
N HIS A 42 4.30 -7.11 -8.17
CA HIS A 42 4.67 -7.36 -6.79
C HIS A 42 5.41 -6.16 -6.22
N LEU A 43 4.79 -5.49 -5.25
CA LEU A 43 5.35 -4.30 -4.61
C LEU A 43 5.93 -4.64 -3.24
N GLU A 44 7.05 -4.00 -2.94
CA GLU A 44 7.66 -4.06 -1.63
C GLU A 44 6.76 -3.34 -0.61
N VAL A 45 6.47 -4.00 0.52
CA VAL A 45 5.76 -3.40 1.65
C VAL A 45 6.76 -3.10 2.76
N ARG A 46 6.74 -1.87 3.26
CA ARG A 46 7.54 -1.41 4.41
C ARG A 46 6.64 -0.78 5.45
N ARG A 47 6.99 -0.97 6.73
CA ARG A 47 6.32 -0.27 7.81
C ARG A 47 6.68 1.22 7.83
N HIS A 48 7.95 1.56 7.68
CA HIS A 48 8.42 2.95 7.62
C HIS A 48 9.33 3.14 6.42
N ARG A 49 9.48 4.39 5.95
CA ARG A 49 10.35 4.70 4.80
C ARG A 49 11.79 4.19 4.93
N LYS A 50 12.32 4.12 6.15
CA LYS A 50 13.68 3.63 6.45
C LYS A 50 13.68 2.24 7.12
N SER A 51 12.53 1.61 7.32
CA SER A 51 12.50 0.26 7.88
C SER A 51 12.89 -0.77 6.83
N ASP A 52 13.21 -1.96 7.31
CA ASP A 52 13.31 -3.14 6.46
C ASP A 52 11.96 -3.47 5.83
N GLN A 53 12.03 -4.26 4.76
CA GLN A 53 10.89 -4.87 4.09
C GLN A 53 10.14 -5.74 5.10
N ILE A 54 8.82 -5.57 5.17
CA ILE A 54 7.94 -6.42 5.99
C ILE A 54 7.23 -7.47 5.15
N GLY A 55 7.19 -7.32 3.83
CA GLY A 55 6.58 -8.28 2.92
C GLY A 55 6.50 -7.79 1.49
N THR A 56 5.73 -8.51 0.70
CA THR A 56 5.42 -8.20 -0.69
C THR A 56 3.91 -8.26 -0.88
N ALA A 57 3.36 -7.32 -1.65
CA ALA A 57 1.93 -7.21 -1.89
C ALA A 57 1.59 -6.86 -3.33
N ASP A 58 0.38 -7.26 -3.73
CA ASP A 58 -0.22 -6.88 -5.00
C ASP A 58 -1.32 -5.85 -4.75
N ILE A 59 -1.36 -4.78 -5.55
CA ILE A 59 -2.46 -3.81 -5.48
C ILE A 59 -3.68 -4.37 -6.22
N GLU A 60 -4.79 -4.51 -5.50
CA GLU A 60 -6.07 -4.94 -6.09
C GLU A 60 -6.90 -3.75 -6.55
N GLN A 61 -6.89 -2.67 -5.76
CA GLN A 61 -7.71 -1.49 -6.06
C GLN A 61 -7.05 -0.20 -5.55
N LEU A 62 -7.10 0.84 -6.38
CA LEU A 62 -6.80 2.21 -6.00
C LEU A 62 -8.05 3.06 -6.18
N SER A 63 -8.45 3.78 -5.14
CA SER A 63 -9.56 4.72 -5.16
C SER A 63 -9.06 6.10 -4.75
N LEU A 64 -9.09 7.03 -5.71
CA LEU A 64 -8.61 8.40 -5.51
C LEU A 64 -9.83 9.31 -5.35
N LYS A 65 -10.01 9.88 -4.16
CA LYS A 65 -11.12 10.79 -3.85
C LYS A 65 -10.75 11.72 -2.71
N ASP A 66 -11.36 12.90 -2.68
CA ASP A 66 -11.25 13.86 -1.58
C ASP A 66 -9.80 14.18 -1.16
N GLY A 67 -8.88 14.23 -2.14
CA GLY A 67 -7.46 14.48 -1.88
C GLY A 67 -6.73 13.34 -1.19
N LYS A 68 -7.24 12.12 -1.28
CA LYS A 68 -6.65 10.90 -0.70
C LYS A 68 -6.59 9.77 -1.71
N THR A 69 -5.68 8.84 -1.50
CA THR A 69 -5.65 7.52 -2.15
C THR A 69 -5.99 6.46 -1.11
N ILE A 70 -7.06 5.72 -1.37
CA ILE A 70 -7.37 4.48 -0.66
C ILE A 70 -6.80 3.34 -1.49
N CYS A 71 -5.90 2.57 -0.89
CA CYS A 71 -5.23 1.45 -1.53
C CYS A 71 -5.65 0.15 -0.86
N HIS A 72 -6.27 -0.73 -1.64
CA HIS A 72 -6.50 -2.12 -1.25
C HIS A 72 -5.41 -2.99 -1.85
N TYR A 73 -4.70 -3.71 -1.00
CA TYR A 73 -3.60 -4.55 -1.40
C TYR A 73 -3.70 -5.91 -0.73
N ARG A 74 -3.34 -6.96 -1.46
CA ARG A 74 -3.25 -8.31 -0.95
C ARG A 74 -1.80 -8.61 -0.60
N LEU A 75 -1.54 -8.94 0.65
CA LEU A 75 -0.22 -9.36 1.10
C LEU A 75 0.05 -10.79 0.59
N VAL A 76 1.08 -10.93 -0.23
CA VAL A 76 1.47 -12.20 -0.88
C VAL A 76 2.44 -12.98 0.00
N SER A 77 3.40 -12.29 0.61
CA SER A 77 4.38 -12.90 1.50
C SER A 77 4.82 -11.93 2.59
N LEU A 78 5.19 -12.47 3.74
CA LEU A 78 5.84 -11.74 4.82
C LEU A 78 7.34 -11.93 4.72
N TYR A 79 8.08 -10.83 4.85
CA TYR A 79 9.51 -10.87 5.02
C TYR A 79 9.78 -10.91 6.53
N SER A 80 9.89 -12.12 7.07
CA SER A 80 10.26 -12.33 8.48
C SER A 80 11.77 -12.30 8.59
N VAL A 81 12.32 -11.21 9.12
CA VAL A 81 13.64 -11.22 9.74
C VAL A 81 13.47 -11.80 11.14
N ASN A 82 13.95 -13.04 11.32
CA ASN A 82 14.04 -13.73 12.62
C ASN A 82 14.82 -12.89 13.65
#